data_AF-A0AAV9EIK3-F1
#
_entry.id   AF-A0AAV9EIK3-F1
#
_cell.length_a   1.000
_cell.length_b   1.000
_cell.length_c   1.000
_cell.angle_alpha   90.00
_cell.angle_beta   90.00
_cell.angle_gamma   90.00
#
_symmetry.space_group_name_H-M   'P 1'
#
loop_
_entity.id
_entity.type
_entity.pdbx_description
1 polymer ?
#
loop_
_entity_poly.entity_id
_entity_poly.type
_entity_poly.pdbx_seq_one_letter_code
_entity_poly.pdbx_strand_id
1 'polypeptide(L)'
;MEALEEIMSCMIDENISVIFAGYAEPMNRVICANEGLKRRITKTFRFSDFSTTELSQILHLKMSNKEENSPVYGLKLHDSCIVPVFAAAIDRETTEKLRNSMNGGLVDVLLMNARENLDMRLDINCYDPETLPTITMVDLERGFDLFSNF
;
A
#
# COMPACT_ATOMS: atom_id res chain seq x y z
N MET A 1 -0.82 29.23 9.05
CA MET A 1 -1.34 29.33 10.43
C MET A 1 -2.86 29.37 10.40
N GLU A 2 -3.47 30.20 9.54
CA GLU A 2 -4.93 30.30 9.32
C GLU A 2 -5.64 28.94 9.16
N ALA A 3 -5.11 28.00 8.36
CA ALA A 3 -5.77 26.71 8.15
C ALA A 3 -5.94 25.86 9.43
N LEU A 4 -5.01 25.93 10.39
CA LEU A 4 -5.13 25.19 11.66
C LEU A 4 -6.15 25.83 12.59
N GLU A 5 -6.27 27.16 12.56
CA GLU A 5 -7.24 27.91 13.35
C GLU A 5 -8.67 27.62 12.89
N GLU A 6 -8.89 27.56 11.57
CA GLU A 6 -10.18 27.20 10.99
C GLU A 6 -10.59 25.77 11.40
N ILE A 7 -9.66 24.80 11.31
CA ILE A 7 -9.93 23.43 11.78
C ILE A 7 -10.28 23.42 13.26
N MET A 8 -9.55 24.16 14.11
CA MET A 8 -9.85 24.26 15.54
C MET A 8 -11.21 24.91 15.82
N SER A 9 -11.66 25.83 14.97
CA SER A 9 -13.01 26.41 15.03
C SER A 9 -14.07 25.33 14.78
N CYS A 10 -13.89 24.49 13.75
CA CYS A 10 -14.78 23.36 13.47
C CYS A 10 -14.81 22.32 14.59
N MET A 11 -13.71 22.09 15.31
CA MET A 11 -13.63 21.13 16.43
C MET A 11 -14.49 21.52 17.65
N ILE A 12 -15.10 22.70 17.66
CA ILE A 12 -16.03 23.13 18.72
C ILE A 12 -17.45 22.58 18.46
N ASP A 13 -17.80 22.31 17.20
CA ASP A 13 -19.10 21.75 16.85
C ASP A 13 -19.17 20.27 17.24
N GLU A 14 -20.14 19.93 18.09
CA GLU A 14 -20.36 18.57 18.59
C GLU A 14 -20.80 17.56 17.50
N ASN A 15 -21.21 18.06 16.33
CA ASN A 15 -21.60 17.24 15.19
C ASN A 15 -20.43 16.92 14.25
N ILE A 16 -19.23 17.45 14.52
CA ILE A 16 -18.06 17.27 13.67
C ILE A 16 -17.02 16.39 14.38
N SER A 17 -16.63 15.30 13.71
CA SER A 17 -15.47 14.51 14.11
C SER A 17 -14.31 14.77 13.14
N VAL A 18 -13.17 15.21 13.68
CA VAL A 18 -11.95 15.47 12.90
C VAL A 18 -10.95 14.35 13.12
N ILE A 19 -10.50 13.71 12.04
CA ILE A 19 -9.45 12.67 12.06
C ILE A 19 -8.21 13.23 11.39
N PHE A 20 -7.13 13.36 12.16
CA PHE A 20 -5.80 13.64 11.62
C PHE A 20 -5.10 12.32 11.32
N ALA A 21 -4.69 12.13 10.06
CA ALA A 21 -4.00 10.94 9.61
C ALA A 21 -2.73 11.33 8.83
N GLY A 22 -1.65 10.61 9.09
CA GLY A 22 -0.38 10.81 8.43
C GLY A 22 0.77 10.12 9.16
N TYR A 23 1.97 10.20 8.58
CA TYR A 23 3.17 9.63 9.20
C TYR A 23 3.48 10.30 10.54
N ALA A 24 3.95 9.49 11.50
CA ALA A 24 4.07 9.90 12.90
C ALA A 24 4.92 11.17 13.09
N GLU A 25 6.07 11.26 12.43
CA GLU A 25 6.97 12.40 12.60
C GLU A 25 6.41 13.70 11.98
N PRO A 26 5.95 13.73 10.70
CA PRO A 26 5.21 14.88 10.18
C PRO A 26 3.99 15.27 11.02
N MET A 27 3.21 14.32 11.53
CA MET A 27 2.03 14.63 12.35
C MET A 27 2.40 15.21 13.70
N ASN A 28 3.45 14.71 14.34
CA ASN A 28 3.95 15.33 15.56
C ASN A 28 4.37 16.80 15.33
N ARG A 29 4.99 17.12 14.20
CA ARG A 29 5.31 18.52 13.86
C ARG A 29 4.07 19.38 13.69
N VAL A 30 3.03 18.90 13.00
CA VAL A 30 1.76 19.62 12.83
C VAL A 30 1.06 19.84 14.17
N ILE A 31 0.96 18.80 15.00
CA ILE A 31 0.28 18.85 16.29
C ILE A 31 1.00 19.79 17.27
N CYS A 32 2.34 19.76 17.29
CA CYS A 32 3.15 20.62 18.15
C CYS A 32 3.26 22.06 17.64
N ALA A 33 2.81 22.36 16.42
CA ALA A 33 2.84 23.73 15.89
C ALA A 33 1.84 24.67 16.60
N ASN A 34 0.81 24.12 17.27
CA ASN A 34 -0.16 24.90 18.03
C ASN A 34 -0.61 24.15 19.30
N GLU A 35 -0.32 24.74 20.47
CA GLU A 35 -0.71 24.18 21.78
C GLU A 35 -2.24 24.01 21.94
N GLY A 36 -3.03 24.88 21.32
CA GLY A 36 -4.49 24.80 21.30
C GLY A 36 -5.01 23.59 20.54
N LEU A 37 -4.35 23.21 19.45
CA LEU A 37 -4.67 22.00 18.68
C LEU A 37 -4.32 20.75 19.48
N LYS A 38 -3.11 20.71 20.04
CA LYS A 38 -2.62 19.57 20.85
C LYS A 38 -3.55 19.21 22.00
N ARG A 39 -4.14 20.20 22.67
CA ARG A 39 -5.11 20.00 23.77
C ARG A 39 -6.45 19.40 23.32
N ARG A 40 -6.84 19.58 22.06
CA ARG A 40 -8.13 19.09 21.52
C ARG A 40 -8.03 17.65 20.98
N ILE A 41 -6.82 17.15 20.72
CA ILE A 41 -6.60 15.77 20.30
C ILE A 41 -6.66 14.88 21.55
N THR A 42 -7.81 14.23 21.76
CA THR A 42 -8.07 13.42 22.96
C THR A 42 -7.68 11.95 22.79
N LYS A 43 -7.52 11.50 21.54
CA LYS A 43 -7.18 10.11 21.17
C LYS A 43 -6.08 10.12 20.13
N THR A 44 -5.08 9.27 20.34
CA THR A 44 -3.99 9.05 19.38
C THR A 44 -3.83 7.56 19.18
N PHE A 45 -3.87 7.13 17.93
CA PHE A 45 -3.66 5.75 17.53
C PHE A 45 -2.36 5.69 16.74
N ARG A 46 -1.46 4.78 17.11
CA ARG A 46 -0.22 4.53 16.37
C ARG A 46 -0.33 3.17 15.69
N PHE A 47 -0.24 3.19 14.36
CA PHE A 47 -0.16 1.99 13.54
C PHE A 47 1.31 1.64 13.35
N SER A 48 1.66 0.38 13.60
CA SER A 48 3.00 -0.14 13.32
C SER A 48 3.17 -0.35 11.81
N ASP A 49 4.42 -0.35 11.36
CA ASP A 49 4.72 -0.74 9.98
C ASP A 49 4.36 -2.21 9.75
N PHE A 50 3.91 -2.53 8.53
CA PHE A 50 3.57 -3.90 8.18
C PHE A 50 4.83 -4.76 8.07
N SER A 51 4.77 -5.96 8.63
CA SER A 51 5.73 -7.02 8.36
C SER A 51 5.64 -7.47 6.90
N THR A 52 6.68 -8.17 6.42
CA THR A 52 6.69 -8.75 5.06
C THR A 52 5.54 -9.74 4.85
N THR A 53 5.11 -10.43 5.91
CA THR A 53 3.95 -11.32 5.89
C THR A 53 2.64 -10.54 5.74
N GLU A 54 2.46 -9.44 6.48
CA GLU A 54 1.27 -8.59 6.36
C GLU A 54 1.22 -7.89 4.99
N LEU A 55 2.35 -7.42 4.45
CA LEU A 55 2.43 -6.88 3.09
C LEU A 55 2.01 -7.92 2.05
N SER A 56 2.46 -9.16 2.20
CA SER A 56 2.02 -10.25 1.33
C SER A 56 0.53 -10.54 1.49
N GLN A 57 -0.02 -10.55 2.70
CA GLN A 57 -1.46 -10.70 2.92
C GLN A 57 -2.27 -9.56 2.28
N ILE A 58 -1.78 -8.32 2.36
CA ILE A 58 -2.41 -7.16 1.70
C ILE A 58 -2.44 -7.35 0.18
N LEU A 59 -1.39 -7.93 -0.42
CA LEU A 59 -1.39 -8.28 -1.84
C LEU A 59 -2.53 -9.24 -2.17
N HIS A 60 -2.69 -10.30 -1.39
CA HIS A 60 -3.79 -11.26 -1.60
C HIS A 60 -5.18 -10.63 -1.39
N LEU A 61 -5.32 -9.75 -0.40
CA LEU A 61 -6.56 -9.01 -0.17
C LEU A 61 -6.90 -8.10 -1.37
N LYS A 62 -5.92 -7.39 -1.91
CA LYS A 62 -6.09 -6.54 -3.10
C LYS A 62 -6.43 -7.35 -4.35
N MET A 63 -5.79 -8.51 -4.55
CA MET A 63 -6.11 -9.44 -5.64
C MET A 63 -7.50 -10.07 -5.51
N SER A 64 -8.04 -10.13 -4.30
CA SER A 64 -9.41 -10.61 -4.05
C SER A 64 -10.48 -9.53 -4.22
N ASN A 65 -10.08 -8.26 -4.40
CA ASN A 65 -11.01 -7.16 -4.59
C ASN A 65 -11.63 -7.22 -5.99
N LYS A 66 -12.96 -7.08 -6.05
CA LYS A 66 -13.77 -7.16 -7.28
C LYS A 66 -14.26 -5.79 -7.77
N GLU A 67 -13.76 -4.70 -7.20
CA GLU A 67 -14.07 -3.35 -7.68
C GLU A 67 -13.54 -3.16 -9.11
N GLU A 68 -14.40 -2.72 -10.03
CA GLU A 68 -14.07 -2.51 -11.45
C GLU A 68 -12.95 -1.48 -11.66
N ASN A 69 -12.80 -0.54 -10.72
CA ASN A 69 -11.73 0.48 -10.75
C ASN A 69 -10.39 -0.04 -10.22
N SER A 70 -10.31 -1.29 -9.76
CA SER A 70 -9.06 -1.88 -9.28
C SER A 70 -8.09 -2.10 -10.45
N PRO A 71 -6.80 -1.73 -10.31
CA PRO A 71 -5.81 -1.94 -11.38
C PRO A 71 -5.56 -3.41 -11.72
N VAL A 72 -6.00 -4.32 -10.84
CA VAL A 72 -5.90 -5.78 -10.98
C VAL A 72 -7.26 -6.44 -11.23
N TYR A 73 -8.30 -5.67 -11.55
CA TYR A 73 -9.61 -6.21 -11.88
C TYR A 73 -9.54 -7.20 -13.04
N GLY A 74 -10.15 -8.38 -12.86
CA GLY A 74 -10.14 -9.46 -13.85
C GLY A 74 -8.87 -10.31 -13.86
N LEU A 75 -7.85 -9.97 -13.06
CA LEU A 75 -6.64 -10.76 -12.89
C LEU A 75 -6.76 -11.72 -11.70
N LYS A 76 -5.98 -12.80 -11.73
CA LYS A 76 -5.85 -13.79 -10.65
C LYS A 76 -4.38 -14.09 -10.37
N LEU A 77 -4.10 -14.57 -9.17
CA LEU A 77 -2.78 -15.10 -8.84
C LEU A 77 -2.71 -16.58 -9.22
N HIS A 78 -1.56 -17.00 -9.73
CA HIS A 78 -1.22 -18.42 -9.84
C HIS A 78 -1.06 -19.05 -8.46
N ASP A 79 -1.33 -20.35 -8.33
CA ASP A 79 -1.25 -21.09 -7.05
C ASP A 79 0.14 -21.10 -6.40
N SER A 80 1.18 -20.80 -7.19
CA SER A 80 2.55 -20.66 -6.67
C SER A 80 2.77 -19.37 -5.86
N CYS A 81 1.91 -18.37 -6.02
CA CYS A 81 2.02 -17.07 -5.36
C CYS A 81 1.47 -17.16 -3.94
N ILE A 82 2.05 -18.00 -3.08
CA ILE A 82 1.60 -18.19 -1.71
C ILE A 82 2.23 -17.16 -0.75
N VAL A 83 1.49 -16.79 0.30
CA VAL A 83 1.90 -15.76 1.28
C VAL A 83 3.33 -15.94 1.78
N PRO A 84 3.77 -17.14 2.25
CA PRO A 84 5.13 -17.28 2.79
C PRO A 84 6.22 -17.08 1.74
N VAL A 85 5.97 -17.50 0.49
CA VAL A 85 6.93 -17.39 -0.60
C VAL A 85 7.08 -15.92 -1.02
N PHE A 86 5.97 -15.21 -1.17
CA PHE A 86 6.03 -13.79 -1.50
C PHE A 86 6.55 -12.93 -0.35
N ALA A 87 6.22 -13.24 0.91
CA ALA A 87 6.81 -12.58 2.06
C ALA A 87 8.34 -12.74 2.12
N ALA A 88 8.86 -13.93 1.82
CA ALA A 88 10.30 -14.18 1.73
C ALA A 88 10.95 -13.41 0.56
N ALA A 89 10.27 -13.27 -0.58
CA ALA A 89 10.73 -12.45 -1.69
C ALA A 89 10.78 -10.97 -1.30
N ILE A 90 9.74 -10.41 -0.67
CA ILE A 90 9.76 -9.03 -0.19
C ILE A 90 10.94 -8.80 0.76
N ASP A 91 11.18 -9.72 1.70
CA ASP A 91 12.26 -9.57 2.67
C ASP A 91 13.65 -9.57 2.01
N ARG A 92 13.84 -10.44 1.01
CA ARG A 92 15.10 -10.58 0.26
C ARG A 92 15.38 -9.39 -0.66
N GLU A 93 14.36 -8.89 -1.34
CA GLU A 93 14.50 -7.90 -2.42
C GLU A 93 14.31 -6.44 -1.95
N THR A 94 13.94 -6.20 -0.68
CA THR A 94 13.70 -4.84 -0.17
C THR A 94 14.41 -4.55 1.14
N THR A 95 14.67 -3.27 1.41
CA THR A 95 15.17 -2.83 2.72
C THR A 95 14.01 -2.50 3.66
N GLU A 96 14.21 -2.65 4.97
CA GLU A 96 13.24 -2.23 5.98
C GLU A 96 12.86 -0.74 5.83
N LYS A 97 13.82 0.12 5.50
CA LYS A 97 13.57 1.55 5.26
C LYS A 97 12.57 1.77 4.11
N LEU A 98 12.72 1.05 3.00
CA LEU A 98 11.79 1.11 1.88
C LEU A 98 10.40 0.65 2.29
N ARG A 99 10.32 -0.51 2.98
CA ARG A 99 9.07 -1.09 3.47
C ARG A 99 8.33 -0.15 4.41
N ASN A 100 9.01 0.47 5.37
CA ASN A 100 8.37 1.38 6.33
C ASN A 100 7.96 2.70 5.68
N SER A 101 8.71 3.17 4.67
CA SER A 101 8.38 4.42 3.97
C SER A 101 7.20 4.28 3.01
N MET A 102 7.01 3.12 2.40
CA MET A 102 5.95 2.88 1.42
C MET A 102 4.76 2.12 2.02
N ASN A 103 5.02 1.27 3.01
CA ASN A 103 4.04 0.49 3.76
C ASN A 103 3.09 -0.23 2.78
N GLY A 104 1.76 -0.15 2.95
CA GLY A 104 0.81 -0.72 2.00
C GLY A 104 0.97 -0.24 0.55
N GLY A 105 1.51 0.97 0.33
CA GLY A 105 1.80 1.49 -1.00
C GLY A 105 2.92 0.74 -1.74
N LEU A 106 3.79 -0.01 -1.04
CA LEU A 106 4.74 -0.91 -1.68
C LEU A 106 4.01 -1.99 -2.48
N VAL A 107 2.90 -2.52 -1.93
CA VAL A 107 2.09 -3.56 -2.58
C VAL A 107 1.43 -3.02 -3.85
N ASP A 108 0.99 -1.77 -3.83
CA ASP A 108 0.40 -1.13 -5.02
C ASP A 108 1.40 -1.05 -6.17
N VAL A 109 2.64 -0.66 -5.87
CA VAL A 109 3.71 -0.62 -6.87
C VAL A 109 4.04 -2.03 -7.37
N LEU A 110 4.18 -3.00 -6.46
CA LEU A 110 4.48 -4.39 -6.85
C LEU A 110 3.40 -5.01 -7.72
N LEU A 111 2.11 -4.76 -7.44
CA LEU A 111 1.00 -5.24 -8.26
C LEU A 111 0.98 -4.58 -9.64
N MET A 112 1.25 -3.28 -9.70
CA MET A 112 1.37 -2.57 -10.98
C MET A 112 2.50 -3.16 -11.82
N ASN A 113 3.69 -3.33 -11.24
CA ASN A 113 4.84 -3.91 -11.94
C ASN A 113 4.57 -5.36 -12.36
N ALA A 114 3.91 -6.16 -11.52
CA ALA A 114 3.56 -7.53 -11.84
C ALA A 114 2.57 -7.63 -13.01
N ARG A 115 1.63 -6.69 -13.11
CA ARG A 115 0.77 -6.56 -14.28
C ARG A 115 1.55 -6.20 -15.54
N GLU A 116 2.48 -5.25 -15.46
CA GLU A 116 3.34 -4.91 -16.60
C GLU A 116 4.20 -6.10 -17.04
N ASN A 117 4.71 -6.89 -16.09
CA ASN A 117 5.46 -8.10 -16.37
C ASN A 117 4.61 -9.19 -17.02
N LEU A 118 3.35 -9.34 -16.59
CA LEU A 118 2.37 -10.18 -17.26
C LEU A 118 2.17 -9.74 -18.71
N ASP A 119 1.88 -8.45 -18.92
CA ASP A 119 1.67 -7.88 -20.26
C ASP A 119 2.89 -8.09 -21.18
N MET A 120 4.11 -7.95 -20.64
CA MET A 120 5.35 -8.14 -21.39
C MET A 120 5.64 -9.61 -21.75
N ARG A 121 5.24 -10.58 -20.93
CA ARG A 121 5.51 -12.00 -21.20
C ARG A 121 4.47 -12.67 -22.08
N LEU A 122 3.31 -12.06 -22.27
CA LEU A 122 2.24 -12.60 -23.11
C LEU A 122 2.56 -12.39 -24.60
N ASP A 123 2.33 -13.43 -25.41
CA ASP A 123 2.35 -13.29 -26.86
C ASP A 123 1.10 -12.51 -27.32
N ILE A 124 1.23 -11.72 -28.40
CA ILE A 124 0.12 -10.96 -28.97
C ILE A 124 -1.06 -11.86 -29.43
N ASN A 125 -0.80 -13.13 -29.70
CA ASN A 125 -1.79 -14.14 -30.07
C ASN A 125 -2.17 -15.06 -28.90
N CYS A 126 -1.84 -14.69 -27.66
CA CYS A 126 -2.29 -15.43 -26.49
C CYS A 126 -3.80 -15.24 -26.34
N TYR A 127 -4.54 -16.33 -26.52
CA TYR A 127 -5.99 -16.39 -26.28
C TYR A 127 -6.35 -17.39 -25.18
N ASP A 128 -5.35 -17.92 -24.47
CA ASP A 128 -5.58 -18.89 -23.41
C ASP A 128 -6.27 -18.21 -22.21
N PRO A 129 -7.54 -18.57 -21.90
CA PRO A 129 -8.30 -17.91 -20.84
C PRO A 129 -7.73 -18.17 -19.45
N GLU A 130 -6.84 -19.15 -19.30
CA GLU A 130 -6.14 -19.43 -18.05
C GLU A 130 -4.89 -18.57 -17.91
N THR A 131 -4.06 -18.45 -18.94
CA THR A 131 -2.80 -17.71 -18.89
C THR A 131 -3.00 -16.20 -18.91
N LEU A 132 -3.95 -15.70 -19.73
CA LEU A 132 -4.20 -14.27 -19.91
C LEU A 132 -4.44 -13.50 -18.61
N PRO A 133 -5.30 -13.95 -17.67
CA PRO A 133 -5.56 -13.22 -16.44
C PRO A 133 -4.58 -13.59 -15.31
N THR A 134 -3.59 -14.46 -15.51
CA THR A 134 -2.84 -15.06 -14.39
C THR A 134 -1.48 -14.41 -14.16
N ILE A 135 -1.36 -13.69 -13.04
CA ILE A 135 -0.08 -13.21 -12.50
C ILE A 135 0.63 -14.38 -11.82
N THR A 136 1.86 -14.66 -12.26
CA THR A 136 2.71 -15.71 -11.70
C THR A 136 3.74 -15.16 -10.72
N MET A 137 4.43 -16.06 -10.01
CA MET A 137 5.49 -15.65 -9.08
C MET A 137 6.64 -14.94 -9.81
N VAL A 138 6.93 -15.32 -11.06
CA VAL A 138 7.97 -14.67 -11.89
C VAL A 138 7.62 -13.21 -12.18
N ASP A 139 6.33 -12.93 -12.42
CA ASP A 139 5.84 -11.57 -12.67
C ASP A 139 6.00 -10.69 -11.43
N LEU A 140 5.73 -11.26 -10.24
CA LEU A 140 5.93 -10.61 -8.95
C LEU A 140 7.41 -10.39 -8.62
N GLU A 141 8.28 -11.39 -8.86
CA GLU A 141 9.72 -11.29 -8.56
C GLU A 141 10.41 -10.25 -9.45
N ARG A 142 10.11 -10.22 -10.75
CA ARG A 142 10.59 -9.16 -11.63
C ARG A 142 10.05 -7.77 -11.25
N GLY A 143 8.95 -7.73 -10.51
CA GLY A 143 8.38 -6.48 -10.00
C GLY A 143 9.33 -5.74 -9.06
N PHE A 144 10.33 -6.42 -8.49
CA PHE A 144 11.33 -5.79 -7.62
C PHE A 144 12.49 -5.11 -8.37
N ASP A 145 12.73 -5.47 -9.64
CA ASP A 145 13.88 -4.98 -10.42
C ASP A 145 13.91 -3.44 -10.51
N LEU A 146 12.72 -2.80 -10.50
CA LEU A 146 12.57 -1.36 -10.53
C LEU A 146 13.06 -0.64 -9.25
N PHE A 147 13.13 -1.34 -8.10
CA PHE A 147 13.70 -0.79 -6.87
C PHE A 147 15.22 -0.90 -6.81
N SER A 148 15.84 -1.73 -7.65
CA SER A 148 17.30 -1.91 -7.68
C SER A 148 18.05 -0.69 -8.23
N ASN A 149 17.33 0.30 -8.77
CA ASN A 149 17.88 1.56 -9.30
C ASN A 149 17.78 2.74 -8.31
N PHE A 150 17.34 2.52 -7.05
CA PHE A 150 17.17 3.54 -6.03
C PHE A 150 18.07 3.34 -4.81
#